data_AF-A0A023NBE8-F1
#
_entry.id   AF-A0A023NBE8-F1
#
_cell.length_a   1.000
_cell.length_b   1.000
_cell.length_c   1.000
_cell.angle_alpha   90.00
_cell.angle_beta   90.00
_cell.angle_gamma   90.00
#
_symmetry.space_group_name_H-M   'P 1'
#
loop_
_entity.id
_entity.type
_entity.pdbx_description
1 polymer ?
#
loop_
_entity_poly.entity_id
_entity_poly.type
_entity_poly.pdbx_seq_one_letter_code
_entity_poly.pdbx_strand_id
1 'polypeptide(L)'
;CKPSCGWSGKAAVNSPVKSCNKSDNPLADIAAKNGCESGGQAFMCTDQSPWAINDNLAYGFAAAKLTGMGESDWCCACYELTFTSGPVNGKKMIVQVTNTGGDLGDNHFDLQM
;
A
#
# COMPACT_ATOMS: atom_id res chain seq x y z
N CYS A 1 -9.69 4.35 1.34
CA CYS A 1 -10.12 4.02 -0.04
C CYS A 1 -9.75 2.59 -0.37
N LYS A 2 -10.23 2.03 -1.48
CA LYS A 2 -9.65 0.83 -2.08
C LYS A 2 -8.22 1.13 -2.58
N PRO A 3 -7.20 0.32 -2.26
CA PRO A 3 -5.84 0.50 -2.75
C PRO A 3 -5.76 0.36 -4.28
N SER A 4 -4.95 1.18 -4.97
CA SER A 4 -4.86 1.16 -6.43
C SER A 4 -4.33 -0.18 -6.98
N CYS A 5 -3.41 -0.84 -6.28
CA CYS A 5 -2.92 -2.17 -6.64
C CYS A 5 -3.94 -3.29 -6.32
N GLY A 6 -5.09 -2.95 -5.75
CA GLY A 6 -6.23 -3.85 -5.57
C GLY A 6 -7.12 -3.98 -6.80
N TRP A 7 -6.79 -3.32 -7.91
CA TRP A 7 -7.46 -3.50 -9.20
C TRP A 7 -6.73 -4.54 -10.07
N SER A 8 -7.48 -5.35 -10.81
CA SER A 8 -6.91 -6.28 -11.79
C SER A 8 -6.14 -5.56 -12.89
N GLY A 9 -5.06 -6.17 -13.37
CA GLY A 9 -4.28 -5.67 -14.51
C GLY A 9 -3.33 -4.50 -14.20
N LYS A 10 -3.14 -4.16 -12.91
CA LYS A 10 -2.22 -3.09 -12.50
C LYS A 10 -0.75 -3.49 -12.58
N ALA A 11 -0.43 -4.75 -12.31
CA ALA A 11 0.90 -5.34 -12.43
C ALA A 11 0.81 -6.84 -12.71
N ALA A 12 1.92 -7.46 -13.09
CA ALA A 12 2.03 -8.90 -13.29
C ALA A 12 2.15 -9.63 -11.93
N VAL A 13 1.02 -9.87 -11.28
CA VAL A 13 0.94 -10.50 -9.95
C VAL A 13 0.03 -11.73 -9.98
N ASN A 14 0.21 -12.65 -9.03
CA ASN A 14 -0.67 -13.82 -8.86
C ASN A 14 -2.09 -13.42 -8.42
N SER A 15 -2.22 -12.36 -7.63
CA SER A 15 -3.49 -11.75 -7.25
C SER A 15 -3.30 -10.27 -6.88
N PRO A 16 -4.25 -9.38 -7.20
CA PRO A 16 -4.26 -8.00 -6.72
C PRO A 16 -4.35 -7.91 -5.20
N VAL A 17 -3.99 -6.74 -4.65
CA VAL A 17 -4.10 -6.46 -3.21
C VAL A 17 -5.55 -6.64 -2.75
N LYS A 18 -5.73 -7.36 -1.64
CA LYS A 18 -7.06 -7.62 -1.09
C LYS A 18 -7.69 -6.31 -0.60
N SER A 19 -8.97 -6.14 -0.90
CA SER A 19 -9.81 -5.08 -0.29
C SER A 19 -10.82 -5.71 0.67
N CYS A 20 -11.28 -4.93 1.64
CA CYS A 20 -12.27 -5.35 2.63
C CYS A 20 -13.53 -4.50 2.52
N ASN A 21 -14.65 -5.02 3.04
CA ASN A 21 -15.87 -4.23 3.21
C ASN A 21 -15.77 -3.33 4.46
N LYS A 22 -16.80 -2.51 4.72
CA LYS A 22 -16.84 -1.60 5.88
C LYS A 22 -16.75 -2.27 7.26
N SER A 23 -16.92 -3.59 7.30
CA SER A 23 -16.83 -4.43 8.50
C SER A 23 -15.55 -5.27 8.49
N ASP A 24 -14.54 -4.85 7.71
CA ASP A 24 -13.22 -5.46 7.61
C ASP A 24 -13.22 -6.92 7.11
N ASN A 25 -14.30 -7.34 6.43
CA ASN A 25 -14.33 -8.67 5.82
C ASN A 25 -13.71 -8.61 4.41
N PRO A 26 -12.76 -9.51 4.09
CA PRO A 26 -12.16 -9.59 2.76
C PRO A 26 -13.21 -9.75 1.66
N LEU A 27 -13.10 -8.94 0.62
CA LEU A 27 -13.94 -9.03 -0.57
C LEU A 27 -13.35 -10.07 -1.55
N ALA A 28 -14.21 -10.94 -2.07
CA ALA A 28 -13.88 -11.83 -3.18
C ALA A 28 -13.97 -11.09 -4.53
N ASP A 29 -14.89 -10.14 -4.64
CA ASP A 29 -15.07 -9.32 -5.84
C ASP A 29 -13.94 -8.27 -5.96
N ILE A 30 -12.96 -8.57 -6.80
CA ILE A 30 -11.86 -7.65 -7.13
C ILE A 30 -12.38 -6.42 -7.88
N ALA A 31 -13.51 -6.48 -8.57
CA ALA A 31 -14.10 -5.35 -9.27
C ALA A 31 -14.95 -4.44 -8.35
N ALA A 32 -15.08 -4.79 -7.07
CA ALA A 32 -15.86 -4.01 -6.12
C ALA A 32 -15.41 -2.54 -6.10
N LYS A 33 -16.40 -1.65 -6.20
CA LYS A 33 -16.22 -0.20 -6.33
C LYS A 33 -15.52 0.40 -5.12
N ASN A 34 -14.61 1.34 -5.36
CA ASN A 34 -13.84 2.03 -4.34
C ASN A 34 -14.76 2.76 -3.36
N GLY A 35 -14.62 2.47 -2.06
CA GLY A 35 -15.38 3.09 -0.97
C GLY A 35 -15.20 4.60 -0.81
N CYS A 36 -14.19 5.20 -1.47
CA CYS A 36 -14.04 6.65 -1.56
C CYS A 36 -14.88 7.29 -2.68
N GLU A 37 -15.61 6.48 -3.46
CA GLU A 37 -16.59 6.94 -4.44
C GLU A 37 -18.00 6.68 -3.91
N SER A 38 -18.97 7.48 -4.36
CA SER A 38 -20.37 7.29 -3.96
C SER A 38 -20.87 5.89 -4.30
N GLY A 39 -21.42 5.20 -3.29
CA GLY A 39 -21.91 3.82 -3.40
C GLY A 39 -20.82 2.75 -3.44
N GLY A 40 -19.56 3.10 -3.17
CA GLY A 40 -18.46 2.16 -3.07
C GLY A 40 -18.52 1.28 -1.82
N GLN A 41 -17.94 0.09 -1.90
CA GLN A 41 -17.96 -0.91 -0.82
C GLN A 41 -16.59 -1.52 -0.51
N ALA A 42 -15.57 -1.22 -1.32
CA ALA A 42 -14.22 -1.73 -1.14
C ALA A 42 -13.33 -0.68 -0.45
N PHE A 43 -12.75 -1.09 0.67
CA PHE A 43 -11.84 -0.31 1.50
C PHE A 43 -10.53 -1.08 1.64
N MET A 44 -9.52 -0.41 2.18
CA MET A 44 -8.32 -1.07 2.63
C MET A 44 -8.64 -1.93 3.85
N CYS A 45 -8.02 -3.11 3.95
CA CYS A 45 -8.19 -4.00 5.10
C CYS A 45 -7.32 -3.55 6.28
N THR A 46 -7.80 -3.78 7.51
CA THR A 46 -7.08 -3.42 8.74
C THR A 46 -5.81 -4.26 8.95
N ASP A 47 -5.77 -5.47 8.40
CA ASP A 47 -4.55 -6.30 8.39
C ASP A 47 -3.42 -5.73 7.51
N GLN A 48 -3.70 -4.68 6.73
CA GLN A 48 -2.71 -3.91 5.99
C GLN A 48 -2.17 -2.71 6.79
N SER A 49 -2.19 -2.78 8.12
CA SER A 49 -1.54 -1.84 9.03
C SER A 49 -0.08 -2.23 9.33
N PRO A 50 0.78 -1.28 9.73
CA PRO A 50 2.18 -1.56 10.05
C PRO A 50 2.33 -2.23 11.42
N TRP A 51 3.40 -2.98 11.60
CA TRP A 51 3.74 -3.59 12.89
C TRP A 51 5.26 -3.65 13.11
N ALA A 52 5.66 -3.55 14.37
CA ALA A 52 7.06 -3.69 14.77
C ALA A 52 7.45 -5.18 14.83
N ILE A 53 8.59 -5.52 14.24
CA ILE A 53 9.26 -6.81 14.44
C ILE A 53 10.15 -6.75 15.68
N ASN A 54 10.84 -5.63 15.86
CA ASN A 54 11.61 -5.27 17.05
C ASN A 54 11.84 -3.75 17.05
N ASP A 55 12.62 -3.25 18.00
CA ASP A 55 12.89 -1.82 18.15
C ASP A 55 13.48 -1.16 16.89
N ASN A 56 14.17 -1.90 16.01
CA ASN A 56 14.89 -1.37 14.85
C ASN A 56 14.29 -1.76 13.50
N LEU A 57 13.27 -2.63 13.47
CA LEU A 57 12.64 -3.10 12.25
C LEU A 57 11.12 -3.15 12.39
N ALA A 58 10.41 -2.55 11.43
CA ALA A 58 8.98 -2.68 11.26
C ALA A 58 8.64 -3.21 9.86
N TYR A 59 7.50 -3.87 9.71
CA TYR A 59 6.87 -4.17 8.42
C TYR A 59 5.60 -3.35 8.25
N GLY A 60 5.19 -3.15 7.00
CA GLY A 60 3.93 -2.49 6.71
C GLY A 60 3.69 -2.31 5.22
N PHE A 61 2.92 -1.27 4.91
CA PHE A 61 2.41 -1.03 3.58
C PHE A 61 2.49 0.47 3.26
N ALA A 62 2.56 0.79 1.97
CA ALA A 62 2.69 2.17 1.53
C ALA A 62 1.96 2.42 0.22
N ALA A 63 1.61 3.69 -0.01
CA ALA A 63 1.48 4.20 -1.37
C ALA A 63 2.86 4.66 -1.86
N ALA A 64 3.17 4.49 -3.15
CA ALA A 64 4.44 4.98 -3.69
C ALA A 64 4.27 5.73 -5.02
N LYS A 65 5.25 6.58 -5.31
CA LYS A 65 5.48 7.18 -6.62
C LYS A 65 6.99 7.25 -6.86
N LEU A 66 7.47 6.40 -7.76
CA LEU A 66 8.90 6.26 -8.06
C LEU A 66 9.22 6.88 -9.41
N THR A 67 10.27 7.70 -9.45
CA THR A 67 10.63 8.45 -10.66
C THR A 67 11.04 7.49 -11.77
N GLY A 68 10.45 7.67 -12.96
CA GLY A 68 10.75 6.83 -14.14
C GLY A 68 10.08 5.45 -14.13
N MET A 69 9.18 5.17 -13.18
CA MET A 69 8.43 3.93 -13.07
C MET A 69 6.91 4.18 -13.15
N GLY A 70 6.15 3.14 -13.44
CA GLY A 70 4.69 3.14 -13.39
C GLY A 70 4.13 2.14 -12.38
N GLU A 71 2.79 2.09 -12.25
CA GLU A 71 2.11 1.17 -11.33
C GLU A 71 2.47 -0.31 -11.58
N SER A 72 2.76 -0.67 -12.83
CA SER A 72 3.18 -2.02 -13.19
C SER A 72 4.51 -2.44 -12.57
N ASP A 73 5.37 -1.47 -12.23
CA ASP A 73 6.70 -1.71 -11.67
C ASP A 73 6.64 -1.82 -10.15
N TRP A 74 5.85 -0.98 -9.47
CA TRP A 74 5.81 -0.93 -8.02
C TRP A 74 4.64 -1.67 -7.37
N CYS A 75 3.54 -1.95 -8.07
CA CYS A 75 2.40 -2.60 -7.42
C CYS A 75 2.80 -3.98 -6.89
N CYS A 76 2.56 -4.18 -5.59
CA CYS A 76 2.92 -5.36 -4.81
C CYS A 76 4.43 -5.59 -4.60
N ALA A 77 5.30 -4.71 -5.12
CA ALA A 77 6.73 -4.75 -4.85
C ALA A 77 7.02 -4.39 -3.38
N CYS A 78 8.10 -4.93 -2.84
CA CYS A 78 8.56 -4.65 -1.48
C CYS A 78 9.87 -3.86 -1.50
N TYR A 79 10.00 -2.89 -0.60
CA TYR A 79 11.19 -2.05 -0.44
C TYR A 79 11.61 -2.02 1.03
N GLU A 80 12.92 -2.11 1.28
CA GLU A 80 13.49 -1.79 2.60
C GLU A 80 13.82 -0.31 2.65
N LEU A 81 13.14 0.42 3.51
CA LEU A 81 13.41 1.83 3.80
C LEU A 81 14.34 1.89 5.01
N THR A 82 15.42 2.67 4.90
CA THR A 82 16.22 3.10 6.06
C THR A 82 15.98 4.57 6.28
N PHE A 83 15.42 4.93 7.43
CA PHE A 83 15.15 6.33 7.75
C PHE A 83 16.45 7.10 7.96
N THR A 84 16.55 8.32 7.42
CA THR A 84 17.78 9.13 7.44
C THR A 84 17.65 10.41 8.30
N SER A 85 16.50 10.61 8.94
CA SER A 85 16.22 11.79 9.77
C SER A 85 15.09 11.51 10.77
N GLY A 86 14.77 12.50 11.61
CA GLY A 86 13.70 12.40 12.61
C GLY A 86 14.01 11.44 13.78
N PRO A 87 13.02 11.15 14.64
CA PRO A 87 13.20 10.32 15.84
C PRO A 87 13.47 8.83 15.52
N VAL A 88 13.22 8.41 14.27
CA VAL A 88 13.41 7.04 13.80
C VAL A 88 14.66 6.87 12.92
N ASN A 89 15.54 7.87 12.87
CA ASN A 89 16.77 7.82 12.08
C ASN A 89 17.58 6.53 12.34
N GLY A 90 17.99 5.85 11.28
CA GLY A 90 18.70 4.58 11.30
C GLY A 90 17.82 3.34 11.48
N LYS A 91 16.55 3.48 11.89
CA LYS A 91 15.60 2.35 11.92
C LYS A 91 15.19 1.97 10.49
N LYS A 92 14.71 0.74 10.35
CA LYS A 92 14.30 0.17 9.07
C LYS A 92 12.81 -0.15 9.03
N MET A 93 12.22 -0.01 7.86
CA MET A 93 10.87 -0.47 7.59
C MET A 93 10.81 -1.19 6.24
N ILE A 94 10.33 -2.43 6.21
CA ILE A 94 10.03 -3.11 4.93
C ILE A 94 8.56 -2.87 4.61
N VAL A 95 8.31 -2.28 3.44
CA VAL A 95 6.95 -1.95 2.99
C VAL A 95 6.60 -2.68 1.71
N GLN A 96 5.37 -3.18 1.62
CA GLN A 96 4.76 -3.53 0.33
C GLN A 96 4.01 -2.32 -0.22
N VAL A 97 4.23 -1.99 -1.49
CA VAL A 97 3.48 -0.93 -2.17
C VAL A 97 2.11 -1.47 -2.60
N THR A 98 1.05 -0.96 -1.99
CA THR A 98 -0.33 -1.36 -2.26
C THR A 98 -1.11 -0.30 -3.01
N ASN A 99 -0.61 0.93 -3.06
CA ASN A 99 -1.30 2.06 -3.66
C ASN A 99 -0.33 2.97 -4.41
N THR A 100 -0.87 3.84 -5.26
CA THR A 100 -0.14 4.95 -5.85
C THR A 100 -0.57 6.24 -5.21
N GLY A 101 0.38 7.09 -4.83
CA GLY A 101 0.08 8.46 -4.43
C GLY A 101 0.32 9.40 -5.61
N GLY A 102 -0.74 9.75 -6.33
CA GLY A 102 -0.65 10.54 -7.58
C GLY A 102 -0.13 11.98 -7.36
N ASP A 103 -0.42 12.55 -6.20
CA ASP A 103 -0.05 13.88 -5.72
C ASP A 103 1.33 13.94 -5.04
N LEU A 104 1.99 12.80 -4.90
CA LEU A 104 3.29 12.72 -4.25
C LEU A 104 4.41 13.31 -5.13
N GLY A 105 5.48 13.79 -4.49
CA GLY A 105 6.74 14.13 -5.14
C GLY A 105 7.50 12.90 -5.66
N ASP A 106 8.71 13.14 -6.15
CA ASP A 106 9.61 12.09 -6.64
C ASP A 106 10.07 11.14 -5.53
N ASN A 107 10.08 9.84 -5.81
CA ASN A 107 10.52 8.76 -4.90
C ASN A 107 9.90 8.83 -3.50
N HIS A 108 8.60 9.10 -3.45
CA HIS A 108 7.86 9.29 -2.22
C HIS A 108 7.10 8.01 -1.85
N PHE A 109 7.28 7.60 -0.60
CA PHE A 109 6.46 6.58 0.08
C PHE A 109 5.55 7.26 1.10
N ASP A 110 4.23 7.13 0.91
CA ASP A 110 3.22 7.51 1.90
C ASP A 110 2.87 6.27 2.73
N LEU A 111 3.35 6.24 3.98
CA LEU A 111 3.27 5.08 4.86
C LEU A 111 1.84 4.94 5.40
N GLN A 112 1.23 3.76 5.19
CA GLN A 112 -0.07 3.46 5.77
C GLN A 112 0.09 3.21 7.27
N MET A 113 -0.69 3.90 8.09
CA MET A 113 -0.64 3.84 9.56
C MET A 113 -2.01 4.09 10.19
#